data_AF-A0AAJ8DNG0-F1
#
_entry.id   AF-A0AAJ8DNG0-F1
#
_cell.length_a   1.000
_cell.length_b   1.000
_cell.length_c   1.000
_cell.angle_alpha   90.00
_cell.angle_beta   90.00
_cell.angle_gamma   90.00
#
_symmetry.space_group_name_H-M   'P 1'
#
loop_
_entity.id
_entity.type
_entity.pdbx_description
1 polymer ?
#
loop_
_entity_poly.entity_id
_entity_poly.type
_entity_poly.pdbx_seq_one_letter_code
_entity_poly.pdbx_strand_id
1 'polypeptide(L)'
;MSQTILSLELPSDHKEWGVDKLCQFLQKLPETFKEKGIDGVKLQKLKDAEQREMSISCSVFCQVFNDPIHGHVELHPLLVRIIDTPQFQRLRNIKQLGGTYFVYPGASHNRFEHSIGVAYLAGEFAQALRTRQPELNITDRDVLCVKIAGLCHDLGHRPFSHLLDGMFIPKACPGKKWKHEEASLKMFDHLVKCNDLEPVMKQYSLVLPQDLFFIKEMIGGPQNTNAGQGEEWPYEGRGKDKSFLYEIVANKRNGIDVDKFDYFARDCHHLGIQNNFDHRRFFLFARVCEVDGVKQICSRDKEVHNLYDMFHARSFLHRKAYQHPVNKIIEHMIADAFLKADPYIQIEGSGGNMYNLSTAIDDMETYTKVTDRVFELILTPPSQIYVTDPEQSDSVKQILIRAGGQTELAEARRILKRIIARDFYKCLGKMQWKQKPTEEEIDQWTV
;
A
#
# COMPACT_ATOMS: atom_id res chain seq x y z
N MET A 1 -38.42 -29.70 -6.70
CA MET A 1 -37.19 -30.40 -6.25
C MET A 1 -36.09 -29.37 -6.17
N SER A 2 -35.53 -29.14 -4.98
CA SER A 2 -34.41 -28.20 -4.80
C SER A 2 -33.20 -28.79 -5.51
N GLN A 3 -32.75 -28.18 -6.62
CA GLN A 3 -31.48 -28.54 -7.25
C GLN A 3 -30.37 -28.17 -6.26
N THR A 4 -29.71 -29.18 -5.69
CA THR A 4 -28.55 -28.98 -4.82
C THR A 4 -27.41 -28.42 -5.67
N ILE A 5 -27.10 -27.13 -5.51
CA ILE A 5 -25.94 -26.51 -6.15
C ILE A 5 -24.68 -27.06 -5.49
N LEU A 6 -23.79 -27.64 -6.29
CA LEU A 6 -22.51 -28.16 -5.85
C LEU A 6 -21.47 -27.02 -5.82
N SER A 7 -21.08 -26.58 -4.62
CA SER A 7 -19.97 -25.64 -4.46
C SER A 7 -18.63 -26.34 -4.68
N LEU A 8 -17.84 -25.82 -5.60
CA LEU A 8 -16.55 -26.33 -6.03
C LEU A 8 -15.46 -25.36 -5.60
N GLU A 9 -14.67 -25.77 -4.61
CA GLU A 9 -13.43 -25.09 -4.23
C GLU A 9 -12.29 -25.62 -5.09
N LEU A 10 -11.82 -24.79 -6.03
CA LEU A 10 -10.80 -25.18 -6.99
C LEU A 10 -9.41 -24.75 -6.50
N PRO A 11 -8.44 -25.68 -6.41
CA PRO A 11 -7.03 -25.36 -6.12
C PRO A 11 -6.44 -24.38 -7.12
N SER A 12 -5.42 -23.60 -6.76
CA SER A 12 -4.84 -22.58 -7.64
C SER A 12 -4.32 -23.11 -8.99
N ASP A 13 -3.87 -24.37 -9.04
CA ASP A 13 -3.36 -25.07 -10.22
C ASP A 13 -4.46 -25.66 -11.12
N HIS A 14 -5.74 -25.57 -10.74
CA HIS A 14 -6.85 -26.16 -11.51
C HIS A 14 -6.85 -25.72 -12.97
N LYS A 15 -6.30 -24.55 -13.28
CA LYS A 15 -6.24 -23.98 -14.63
C LYS A 15 -5.32 -24.75 -15.58
N GLU A 16 -4.36 -25.49 -15.05
CA GLU A 16 -3.49 -26.37 -15.82
C GLU A 16 -4.14 -27.73 -16.09
N TRP A 17 -5.31 -27.98 -15.50
CA TRP A 17 -5.99 -29.25 -15.63
C TRP A 17 -6.76 -29.29 -16.94
N GLY A 18 -6.37 -30.24 -17.79
CA GLY A 18 -7.21 -30.70 -18.89
C GLY A 18 -8.52 -31.30 -18.38
N VAL A 19 -9.47 -31.47 -19.29
CA VAL A 19 -10.84 -31.95 -19.00
C VAL A 19 -10.84 -33.22 -18.13
N ASP A 20 -9.96 -34.18 -18.41
CA ASP A 20 -9.89 -35.44 -17.65
C ASP A 20 -9.41 -35.27 -16.20
N LYS A 21 -8.37 -34.47 -15.96
CA LYS A 21 -7.85 -34.19 -14.60
C LYS A 21 -8.87 -33.40 -13.78
N LEU A 22 -9.57 -32.47 -14.40
CA LEU A 22 -10.67 -31.74 -13.78
C LEU A 22 -11.84 -32.67 -13.42
N CYS A 23 -12.25 -33.55 -14.33
CA CYS A 23 -13.33 -34.50 -14.08
C CYS A 23 -12.99 -35.51 -12.97
N GLN A 24 -11.72 -35.95 -12.88
CA GLN A 24 -11.24 -36.79 -11.77
C GLN A 24 -11.34 -36.08 -10.42
N PHE A 25 -11.02 -34.79 -10.36
CA PHE A 25 -11.11 -34.00 -9.14
C PHE A 25 -12.56 -33.77 -8.69
N LEU A 26 -13.46 -33.49 -9.63
CA LEU A 26 -14.83 -33.10 -9.32
C LEU A 26 -15.69 -34.26 -8.77
N GLN A 27 -15.32 -35.52 -9.02
CA GLN A 27 -15.90 -36.79 -8.54
C GLN A 27 -17.41 -37.03 -8.76
N LYS A 28 -18.25 -35.98 -8.85
CA LYS A 28 -19.72 -36.03 -8.83
C LYS A 28 -20.40 -35.55 -10.13
N LEU A 29 -19.67 -34.91 -11.07
CA LEU A 29 -20.22 -34.40 -12.35
C LEU A 29 -19.27 -34.57 -13.56
N PRO A 30 -18.65 -35.74 -13.82
CA PRO A 30 -17.66 -35.88 -14.89
C PRO A 30 -18.27 -35.83 -16.31
N GLU A 31 -19.52 -36.25 -16.50
CA GLU A 31 -20.11 -36.39 -17.84
C GLU A 31 -20.42 -35.03 -18.49
N THR A 32 -21.04 -34.10 -17.75
CA THR A 32 -21.42 -32.78 -18.28
C THR A 32 -20.20 -31.92 -18.64
N PHE A 33 -19.11 -32.05 -17.86
CA PHE A 33 -17.84 -31.36 -18.11
C PHE A 33 -17.09 -31.97 -19.29
N LYS A 34 -17.14 -33.30 -19.46
CA LYS A 34 -16.58 -33.99 -20.63
C LYS A 34 -17.33 -33.65 -21.91
N GLU A 35 -18.66 -33.69 -21.90
CA GLU A 35 -19.50 -33.37 -23.07
C GLU A 35 -19.32 -31.93 -23.54
N LYS A 36 -19.27 -30.97 -22.61
CA LYS A 36 -19.04 -29.55 -22.92
C LYS A 36 -17.55 -29.21 -23.11
N GLY A 37 -16.65 -30.17 -22.94
CA GLY A 37 -15.20 -29.98 -23.07
C GLY A 37 -14.66 -28.88 -22.15
N ILE A 38 -15.16 -28.80 -20.92
CA ILE A 38 -14.81 -27.79 -19.92
C ILE A 38 -13.52 -28.21 -19.24
N ASP A 39 -12.43 -27.51 -19.53
CA ASP A 39 -11.16 -27.61 -18.83
C ASP A 39 -11.09 -26.60 -17.67
N GLY A 40 -10.01 -26.63 -16.89
CA GLY A 40 -9.84 -25.72 -15.76
C GLY A 40 -9.88 -24.24 -16.12
N VAL A 41 -9.50 -23.89 -17.36
CA VAL A 41 -9.52 -22.50 -17.85
C VAL A 41 -10.95 -22.08 -18.21
N LYS A 42 -11.70 -22.95 -18.88
CA LYS A 42 -13.11 -22.71 -19.26
C LYS A 42 -14.00 -22.66 -18.03
N LEU A 43 -13.71 -23.45 -17.00
CA LEU A 43 -14.46 -23.45 -15.75
C LEU A 43 -14.51 -22.06 -15.09
N GLN A 44 -13.41 -21.30 -15.13
CA GLN A 44 -13.38 -19.92 -14.62
C GLN A 44 -14.18 -18.92 -15.46
N LYS A 45 -14.41 -19.23 -16.74
CA LYS A 45 -15.10 -18.36 -17.68
C LYS A 45 -16.59 -18.63 -17.75
N LEU A 46 -17.08 -19.66 -17.06
CA LEU A 46 -18.50 -19.96 -16.98
C LEU A 46 -19.22 -18.82 -16.28
N LYS A 47 -20.18 -18.21 -16.97
CA LYS A 47 -21.05 -17.19 -16.41
C LYS A 47 -21.99 -17.81 -15.37
N ASP A 48 -22.49 -17.00 -14.45
CA ASP A 48 -23.45 -17.45 -13.42
C ASP A 48 -24.65 -18.23 -13.99
N ALA A 49 -25.11 -17.87 -15.20
CA ALA A 49 -26.18 -18.59 -15.88
C ALA A 49 -25.79 -20.02 -16.30
N GLU A 50 -24.56 -20.21 -16.80
CA GLU A 50 -24.02 -21.50 -17.20
C GLU A 50 -23.68 -22.36 -15.98
N GLN A 51 -23.17 -21.73 -14.91
CA GLN A 51 -22.96 -22.37 -13.62
C GLN A 51 -24.28 -22.88 -13.00
N ARG A 52 -25.34 -22.07 -13.05
CA ARG A 52 -26.69 -22.46 -12.61
C ARG A 52 -27.28 -23.58 -13.45
N GLU A 53 -27.13 -23.53 -14.78
CA GLU A 53 -27.56 -24.61 -15.69
C GLU A 53 -26.86 -25.94 -15.35
N MET A 54 -25.59 -25.87 -14.95
CA MET A 54 -24.79 -27.01 -14.54
C MET A 54 -24.93 -27.37 -13.05
N SER A 55 -25.77 -26.66 -12.29
CA SER A 55 -25.92 -26.84 -10.84
C SER A 55 -24.59 -26.80 -10.05
N ILE A 56 -23.62 -26.01 -10.51
CA ILE A 56 -22.33 -25.82 -9.87
C ILE A 56 -22.17 -24.37 -9.41
N SER A 57 -21.35 -24.14 -8.39
CA SER A 57 -20.84 -22.83 -8.03
C SER A 57 -19.33 -22.95 -7.89
N CYS A 58 -18.57 -22.34 -8.79
CA CYS A 58 -17.11 -22.35 -8.68
C CYS A 58 -16.64 -21.13 -7.90
N SER A 59 -16.11 -21.34 -6.71
CA SER A 59 -15.43 -20.31 -5.94
C SER A 59 -13.93 -20.38 -6.23
N VAL A 60 -13.37 -19.26 -6.67
CA VAL A 60 -11.91 -19.10 -6.73
C VAL A 60 -11.38 -19.20 -5.30
N PHE A 61 -10.37 -20.05 -5.06
CA PHE A 61 -9.75 -20.16 -3.74
C PHE A 61 -9.19 -18.80 -3.31
N CYS A 62 -9.84 -18.16 -2.34
CA CYS A 62 -9.36 -16.94 -1.71
C CYS A 62 -8.47 -17.30 -0.52
N GLN A 63 -7.32 -16.64 -0.40
CA GLN A 63 -6.49 -16.82 0.79
C GLN A 63 -7.08 -15.98 1.93
N VAL A 64 -7.18 -16.61 3.10
CA VAL A 64 -7.68 -15.97 4.32
C VAL A 64 -6.50 -15.48 5.15
N PHE A 65 -6.49 -14.18 5.47
CA PHE A 65 -5.59 -13.57 6.43
C PHE A 65 -6.35 -13.31 7.73
N ASN A 66 -5.71 -13.52 8.87
CA ASN A 66 -6.25 -13.12 10.17
C ASN A 66 -5.66 -11.76 10.55
N ASP A 67 -6.47 -10.72 10.46
CA ASP A 67 -6.10 -9.34 10.81
C ASP A 67 -6.75 -8.96 12.16
N PRO A 68 -6.01 -8.43 13.14
CA PRO A 68 -6.55 -8.09 14.45
C PRO A 68 -7.57 -6.95 14.45
N ILE A 69 -7.61 -6.14 13.39
CA ILE A 69 -8.53 -5.01 13.20
C ILE A 69 -9.80 -5.48 12.47
N HIS A 70 -9.63 -6.24 11.39
CA HIS A 70 -10.73 -6.60 10.48
C HIS A 70 -11.27 -8.02 10.66
N GLY A 71 -10.58 -8.86 11.41
CA GLY A 71 -10.88 -10.29 11.55
C GLY A 71 -10.37 -11.09 10.35
N HIS A 72 -11.19 -12.00 9.84
CA HIS A 72 -10.85 -12.81 8.68
C HIS A 72 -11.00 -12.00 7.39
N VAL A 73 -9.90 -11.82 6.67
CA VAL A 73 -9.81 -11.05 5.42
C VAL A 73 -9.58 -12.01 4.27
N GLU A 74 -10.53 -12.07 3.34
CA GLU A 74 -10.42 -12.85 2.11
C GLU A 74 -9.81 -12.05 0.97
N LEU A 75 -8.69 -12.53 0.44
CA LEU A 75 -8.00 -11.93 -0.70
C LEU A 75 -8.02 -12.85 -1.92
N HIS A 76 -8.37 -12.24 -3.06
CA HIS A 76 -8.38 -12.90 -4.36
C HIS A 76 -6.93 -13.33 -4.75
N PRO A 77 -6.72 -14.46 -5.44
CA PRO A 77 -5.39 -14.95 -5.80
C PRO A 77 -4.48 -13.95 -6.51
N LEU A 78 -5.05 -13.06 -7.34
CA LEU A 78 -4.25 -12.00 -7.97
C LEU A 78 -3.64 -11.05 -6.93
N LEU A 79 -4.36 -10.70 -5.86
CA LEU A 79 -3.79 -9.91 -4.77
C LEU A 79 -2.70 -10.69 -4.04
N VAL A 80 -2.90 -11.98 -3.78
CA VAL A 80 -1.87 -12.84 -3.17
C VAL A 80 -0.61 -12.87 -4.03
N ARG A 81 -0.74 -12.99 -5.36
CA ARG A 81 0.39 -12.94 -6.30
C ARG A 81 1.14 -11.61 -6.27
N ILE A 82 0.46 -10.50 -5.98
CA ILE A 82 1.09 -9.18 -5.77
C ILE A 82 1.76 -9.12 -4.39
N ILE A 83 1.10 -9.65 -3.36
CA ILE A 83 1.62 -9.70 -1.99
C ILE A 83 2.92 -10.50 -1.92
N ASP A 84 2.97 -11.64 -2.62
CA ASP A 84 4.11 -12.57 -2.63
C ASP A 84 5.22 -12.12 -3.60
N THR A 85 5.51 -10.81 -3.62
CA THR A 85 6.60 -10.22 -4.38
C THR A 85 7.58 -9.52 -3.45
N PRO A 86 8.89 -9.43 -3.78
CA PRO A 86 9.86 -8.69 -2.98
C PRO A 86 9.44 -7.22 -2.75
N GLN A 87 8.85 -6.60 -3.77
CA GLN A 87 8.41 -5.20 -3.76
C GLN A 87 7.34 -4.96 -2.69
N PHE A 88 6.40 -5.89 -2.52
CA PHE A 88 5.35 -5.80 -1.51
C PHE A 88 5.81 -6.31 -0.13
N GLN A 89 6.51 -7.45 -0.08
CA GLN A 89 7.02 -8.03 1.18
C GLN A 89 7.97 -7.09 1.92
N ARG A 90 8.65 -6.19 1.19
CA ARG A 90 9.42 -5.08 1.74
C ARG A 90 8.67 -4.30 2.82
N LEU A 91 7.37 -4.07 2.65
CA LEU A 91 6.53 -3.27 3.55
C LEU A 91 6.46 -3.86 4.97
N ARG A 92 6.82 -5.14 5.17
CA ARG A 92 6.94 -5.75 6.51
C ARG A 92 8.04 -5.11 7.36
N ASN A 93 8.99 -4.45 6.71
CA ASN A 93 10.17 -3.87 7.33
C ASN A 93 10.12 -2.34 7.33
N ILE A 94 8.92 -1.76 7.31
CA ILE A 94 8.70 -0.31 7.32
C ILE A 94 7.61 0.01 8.33
N LYS A 95 8.00 0.58 9.48
CA LYS A 95 7.08 0.95 10.56
C LYS A 95 6.08 1.99 10.07
N GLN A 96 4.80 1.74 10.32
CA GLN A 96 3.70 2.63 9.94
C GLN A 96 3.92 4.05 10.49
N LEU A 97 4.27 4.12 11.78
CA LEU A 97 4.44 5.37 12.54
C LEU A 97 5.90 5.76 12.76
N GLY A 98 6.83 5.13 12.04
CA GLY A 98 8.26 5.47 12.06
C GLY A 98 8.84 5.59 13.47
N GLY A 99 9.32 6.79 13.81
CA GLY A 99 9.95 7.09 15.11
C GLY A 99 8.99 6.94 16.32
N THR A 100 7.68 6.93 16.07
CA THR A 100 6.66 6.82 17.13
C THR A 100 6.81 5.51 17.91
N TYR A 101 7.33 4.45 17.28
CA TYR A 101 7.62 3.18 17.94
C TYR A 101 8.56 3.31 19.17
N PHE A 102 9.49 4.26 19.13
CA PHE A 102 10.40 4.54 20.25
C PHE A 102 9.74 5.30 21.42
N VAL A 103 8.53 5.84 21.20
CA VAL A 103 7.71 6.55 22.20
C VAL A 103 6.56 5.67 22.68
N TYR A 104 5.86 5.03 21.74
CA TYR A 104 4.73 4.14 21.97
C TYR A 104 5.15 2.71 21.60
N PRO A 105 5.48 1.86 22.60
CA PRO A 105 6.02 0.53 22.32
C PRO A 105 5.02 -0.40 21.61
N GLY A 106 3.71 -0.12 21.72
CA GLY A 106 2.66 -0.84 20.98
C GLY A 106 2.59 -0.49 19.49
N ALA A 107 3.17 0.64 19.05
CA ALA A 107 3.21 1.07 17.64
C ALA A 107 4.27 0.30 16.83
N SER A 108 4.25 -1.03 16.92
CA SER A 108 5.20 -1.94 16.27
C SER A 108 4.78 -2.33 14.85
N HIS A 109 3.57 -1.97 14.44
CA HIS A 109 2.99 -2.34 13.14
C HIS A 109 3.69 -1.66 11.97
N ASN A 110 3.61 -2.31 10.82
CA ASN A 110 4.26 -1.94 9.58
C ASN A 110 3.22 -1.65 8.49
N ARG A 111 3.70 -1.07 7.39
CA ARG A 111 2.87 -0.73 6.22
C ARG A 111 2.20 -1.96 5.59
N PHE A 112 2.80 -3.15 5.73
CA PHE A 112 2.30 -4.39 5.12
C PHE A 112 0.86 -4.73 5.54
N GLU A 113 0.61 -4.86 6.84
CA GLU A 113 -0.72 -5.21 7.36
C GLU A 113 -1.74 -4.09 7.13
N HIS A 114 -1.30 -2.83 7.13
CA HIS A 114 -2.11 -1.69 6.74
C HIS A 114 -2.55 -1.78 5.27
N SER A 115 -1.63 -2.02 4.34
CA SER A 115 -1.95 -2.18 2.91
C SER A 115 -2.94 -3.32 2.64
N ILE A 116 -2.83 -4.45 3.36
CA ILE A 116 -3.82 -5.53 3.30
C ILE A 116 -5.20 -5.06 3.79
N GLY A 117 -5.24 -4.36 4.93
CA GLY A 117 -6.47 -3.81 5.47
C GLY A 117 -7.14 -2.79 4.54
N VAL A 118 -6.37 -1.92 3.89
CA VAL A 118 -6.90 -0.97 2.88
C VAL A 118 -7.43 -1.70 1.66
N ALA A 119 -6.75 -2.74 1.17
CA ALA A 119 -7.26 -3.57 0.08
C ALA A 119 -8.59 -4.26 0.42
N TYR A 120 -8.72 -4.74 1.66
CA TYR A 120 -9.96 -5.31 2.17
C TYR A 120 -11.08 -4.27 2.20
N LEU A 121 -10.86 -3.13 2.85
CA LEU A 121 -11.87 -2.08 2.97
C LEU A 121 -12.27 -1.48 1.61
N ALA A 122 -11.32 -1.32 0.68
CA ALA A 122 -11.59 -0.86 -0.68
C ALA A 122 -12.55 -1.81 -1.42
N GLY A 123 -12.32 -3.12 -1.27
CA GLY A 123 -13.19 -4.16 -1.84
C GLY A 123 -14.58 -4.19 -1.20
N GLU A 124 -14.65 -4.16 0.13
CA GLU A 124 -15.92 -4.10 0.88
C GLU A 124 -16.73 -2.87 0.49
N PHE A 125 -16.06 -1.73 0.31
CA PHE A 125 -16.76 -0.50 -0.04
C PHE A 125 -17.30 -0.55 -1.47
N ALA A 126 -16.47 -0.95 -2.44
CA ALA A 126 -16.91 -1.13 -3.83
C ALA A 126 -18.06 -2.15 -3.94
N GLN A 127 -17.98 -3.25 -3.19
CA GLN A 127 -19.03 -4.25 -3.10
C GLN A 127 -20.32 -3.68 -2.49
N ALA A 128 -20.20 -2.89 -1.42
CA ALA A 128 -21.35 -2.27 -0.78
C ALA A 128 -22.11 -1.39 -1.76
N LEU A 129 -21.40 -0.52 -2.50
CA LEU A 129 -21.98 0.33 -3.55
C LEU A 129 -22.63 -0.51 -4.66
N ARG A 130 -21.93 -1.55 -5.13
CA ARG A 130 -22.41 -2.47 -6.17
C ARG A 130 -23.73 -3.13 -5.82
N THR A 131 -23.81 -3.71 -4.62
CA THR A 131 -25.03 -4.40 -4.15
C THR A 131 -26.18 -3.43 -3.93
N ARG A 132 -25.90 -2.19 -3.51
CA ARG A 132 -26.92 -1.18 -3.18
C ARG A 132 -27.46 -0.47 -4.42
N GLN A 133 -26.66 -0.34 -5.47
CA GLN A 133 -27.00 0.37 -6.69
C GLN A 133 -26.48 -0.39 -7.92
N PRO A 134 -27.18 -1.48 -8.33
CA PRO A 134 -26.80 -2.27 -9.50
C PRO A 134 -26.69 -1.45 -10.79
N GLU A 135 -27.45 -0.34 -10.89
CA GLU A 135 -27.43 0.60 -12.03
C GLU A 135 -26.09 1.31 -12.23
N LEU A 136 -25.18 1.26 -11.24
CA LEU A 136 -23.82 1.80 -11.38
C LEU A 136 -22.90 0.91 -12.23
N ASN A 137 -23.32 -0.30 -12.58
CA ASN A 137 -22.56 -1.24 -13.41
C ASN A 137 -21.10 -1.45 -12.93
N ILE A 138 -20.92 -1.56 -11.61
CA ILE A 138 -19.64 -1.91 -10.98
C ILE A 138 -19.38 -3.40 -11.25
N THR A 139 -18.34 -3.69 -12.02
CA THR A 139 -17.99 -5.05 -12.43
C THR A 139 -17.01 -5.70 -11.44
N ASP A 140 -16.85 -7.03 -11.48
CA ASP A 140 -15.80 -7.70 -10.69
C ASP A 140 -14.39 -7.19 -11.05
N ARG A 141 -14.18 -6.84 -12.33
CA ARG A 141 -12.96 -6.18 -12.81
C ARG A 141 -12.73 -4.85 -12.10
N ASP A 142 -13.77 -4.04 -11.92
CA ASP A 142 -13.64 -2.77 -11.19
C ASP A 142 -13.32 -2.99 -9.72
N VAL A 143 -14.02 -3.92 -9.06
CA VAL A 143 -13.75 -4.27 -7.65
C VAL A 143 -12.30 -4.76 -7.49
N LEU A 144 -11.83 -5.61 -8.40
CA LEU A 144 -10.47 -6.14 -8.36
C LEU A 144 -9.43 -5.02 -8.56
N CYS A 145 -9.63 -4.09 -9.49
CA CYS A 145 -8.76 -2.93 -9.65
C CYS A 145 -8.75 -2.03 -8.41
N VAL A 146 -9.91 -1.78 -7.79
CA VAL A 146 -10.03 -0.99 -6.56
C VAL A 146 -9.28 -1.66 -5.40
N LYS A 147 -9.41 -2.99 -5.24
CA LYS A 147 -8.64 -3.76 -4.25
C LYS A 147 -7.14 -3.69 -4.51
N ILE A 148 -6.69 -3.78 -5.77
CA ILE A 148 -5.26 -3.68 -6.12
C ILE A 148 -4.74 -2.26 -5.84
N ALA A 149 -5.49 -1.22 -6.16
CA ALA A 149 -5.10 0.15 -5.81
C ALA A 149 -5.00 0.35 -4.30
N GLY A 150 -5.97 -0.15 -3.53
CA GLY A 150 -5.91 -0.14 -2.06
C GLY A 150 -4.69 -0.90 -1.52
N LEU A 151 -4.37 -2.05 -2.10
CA LEU A 151 -3.18 -2.83 -1.73
C LEU A 151 -1.88 -2.05 -2.03
N CYS A 152 -1.81 -1.40 -3.18
CA CYS A 152 -0.56 -0.83 -3.71
C CYS A 152 -0.32 0.64 -3.37
N HIS A 153 -1.26 1.33 -2.71
CA HIS A 153 -1.18 2.78 -2.48
C HIS A 153 0.08 3.21 -1.71
N ASP A 154 0.59 2.33 -0.85
CA ASP A 154 1.70 2.57 0.08
C ASP A 154 3.02 1.90 -0.32
N LEU A 155 3.10 1.28 -1.51
CA LEU A 155 4.32 0.61 -2.01
C LEU A 155 5.55 1.53 -2.01
N GLY A 156 5.31 2.82 -2.20
CA GLY A 156 6.30 3.88 -2.32
C GLY A 156 6.87 4.39 -1.00
N HIS A 157 6.39 3.94 0.16
CA HIS A 157 6.91 4.43 1.44
C HIS A 157 8.37 4.05 1.68
N ARG A 158 9.09 4.92 2.36
CA ARG A 158 10.51 4.78 2.71
C ARG A 158 10.71 4.25 4.13
N PRO A 159 11.95 3.90 4.52
CA PRO A 159 12.26 3.67 5.92
C PRO A 159 11.69 4.76 6.84
N PHE A 160 11.06 4.34 7.93
CA PHE A 160 10.36 5.21 8.89
C PHE A 160 9.22 6.04 8.26
N SER A 161 8.60 5.52 7.20
CA SER A 161 7.43 6.09 6.50
C SER A 161 7.62 7.56 6.10
N HIS A 162 6.95 8.49 6.77
CA HIS A 162 6.96 9.92 6.41
C HIS A 162 8.26 10.65 6.78
N LEU A 163 9.12 10.06 7.63
CA LEU A 163 10.37 10.68 8.07
C LEU A 163 11.26 11.02 6.87
N LEU A 164 11.52 10.05 6.01
CA LEU A 164 12.48 10.23 4.92
C LEU A 164 11.95 11.15 3.82
N ASP A 165 10.65 11.07 3.51
CA ASP A 165 10.02 11.93 2.51
C ASP A 165 9.95 13.39 2.98
N GLY A 166 9.62 13.61 4.26
CA GLY A 166 9.40 14.95 4.81
C GLY A 166 10.66 15.67 5.31
N MET A 167 11.72 14.93 5.64
CA MET A 167 12.89 15.50 6.34
C MET A 167 14.23 15.18 5.69
N PHE A 168 14.45 13.93 5.28
CA PHE A 168 15.75 13.51 4.73
C PHE A 168 15.92 13.97 3.29
N ILE A 169 14.98 13.67 2.40
CA ILE A 169 15.11 13.99 0.97
C ILE A 169 15.18 15.48 0.69
N PRO A 170 14.35 16.34 1.32
CA PRO A 170 14.49 17.78 1.14
C PRO A 170 15.89 18.31 1.52
N LYS A 171 16.57 17.65 2.47
CA LYS A 171 17.93 18.00 2.90
C LYS A 171 19.02 17.35 2.03
N ALA A 172 18.85 16.09 1.65
CA ALA A 172 19.83 15.31 0.90
C ALA A 172 19.84 15.64 -0.60
N CYS A 173 18.68 15.96 -1.17
CA CYS A 173 18.50 16.31 -2.58
C CYS A 173 17.69 17.61 -2.71
N PRO A 174 18.26 18.79 -2.35
CA PRO A 174 17.57 20.06 -2.47
C PRO A 174 17.03 20.29 -3.89
N GLY A 175 15.78 20.72 -4.01
CA GLY A 175 15.12 20.99 -5.30
C GLY A 175 14.40 19.79 -5.94
N LYS A 176 14.63 18.56 -5.48
CA LYS A 176 13.88 17.39 -5.95
C LYS A 176 12.57 17.27 -5.20
N LYS A 177 11.45 17.57 -5.87
CA LYS A 177 10.11 17.28 -5.33
C LYS A 177 9.90 15.78 -5.37
N TRP A 178 9.52 15.20 -4.24
CA TRP A 178 9.25 13.78 -4.11
C TRP A 178 7.98 13.56 -3.31
N LYS A 179 7.18 12.59 -3.74
CA LYS A 179 5.97 12.14 -3.09
C LYS A 179 5.99 10.62 -3.03
N HIS A 180 5.58 10.05 -1.90
CA HIS A 180 5.52 8.58 -1.78
C HIS A 180 4.49 8.00 -2.75
N GLU A 181 3.45 8.75 -3.10
CA GLU A 181 2.47 8.35 -4.10
C GLU A 181 3.13 8.15 -5.47
N GLU A 182 3.98 9.07 -5.93
CA GLU A 182 4.75 8.92 -7.19
C GLU A 182 5.68 7.70 -7.14
N ALA A 183 6.25 7.43 -5.97
CA ALA A 183 7.07 6.24 -5.73
C ALA A 183 6.23 4.95 -5.77
N SER A 184 5.00 4.97 -5.23
CA SER A 184 4.09 3.83 -5.28
C SER A 184 3.74 3.47 -6.73
N LEU A 185 3.57 4.47 -7.60
CA LEU A 185 3.33 4.23 -9.02
C LEU A 185 4.53 3.56 -9.70
N LYS A 186 5.75 4.08 -9.47
CA LYS A 186 6.99 3.50 -10.02
C LYS A 186 7.24 2.10 -9.49
N MET A 187 7.01 1.89 -8.19
CA MET A 187 7.17 0.59 -7.56
C MET A 187 6.13 -0.41 -8.05
N PHE A 188 4.89 0.03 -8.29
CA PHE A 188 3.85 -0.81 -8.89
C PHE A 188 4.22 -1.25 -10.31
N ASP A 189 4.68 -0.33 -11.17
CA ASP A 189 5.16 -0.66 -12.51
C ASP A 189 6.33 -1.67 -12.45
N HIS A 190 7.29 -1.44 -11.54
CA HIS A 190 8.42 -2.33 -11.32
C HIS A 190 7.98 -3.71 -10.82
N LEU A 191 7.04 -3.77 -9.88
CA LEU A 191 6.46 -5.00 -9.34
C LEU A 191 5.79 -5.82 -10.45
N VAL A 192 4.93 -5.19 -11.26
CA VAL A 192 4.24 -5.87 -12.37
C VAL A 192 5.23 -6.42 -13.38
N LYS A 193 6.25 -5.63 -13.74
CA LYS A 193 7.27 -6.00 -14.73
C LYS A 193 8.19 -7.11 -14.23
N CYS A 194 8.76 -6.99 -13.03
CA CYS A 194 9.77 -7.93 -12.53
C CYS A 194 9.21 -9.30 -12.17
N ASN A 195 7.91 -9.39 -11.89
CA ASN A 195 7.25 -10.63 -11.49
C ASN A 195 6.34 -11.19 -12.60
N ASP A 196 6.45 -10.67 -13.83
CA ASP A 196 5.66 -11.04 -15.00
C ASP A 196 4.16 -11.19 -14.68
N LEU A 197 3.56 -10.14 -14.10
CA LEU A 197 2.18 -10.19 -13.65
C LEU A 197 1.16 -9.85 -14.73
N GLU A 198 1.57 -9.27 -15.86
CA GLU A 198 0.62 -8.92 -16.93
C GLU A 198 -0.16 -10.12 -17.48
N PRO A 199 0.46 -11.28 -17.78
CA PRO A 199 -0.27 -12.46 -18.21
C PRO A 199 -1.25 -12.95 -17.13
N VAL A 200 -0.85 -12.87 -15.86
CA VAL A 200 -1.69 -13.27 -14.71
C VAL A 200 -2.89 -12.32 -14.56
N MET A 201 -2.67 -11.01 -14.69
CA MET A 201 -3.74 -10.01 -14.68
C MET A 201 -4.76 -10.27 -15.80
N LYS A 202 -4.28 -10.51 -17.03
CA LYS A 202 -5.14 -10.87 -18.18
C LYS A 202 -5.90 -12.17 -17.93
N GLN A 203 -5.28 -13.17 -17.30
CA GLN A 203 -5.92 -14.43 -16.92
C GLN A 203 -7.11 -14.20 -15.96
N TYR A 204 -7.01 -13.23 -15.06
CA TYR A 204 -8.08 -12.80 -14.17
C TYR A 204 -8.95 -11.67 -14.75
N SER A 205 -9.03 -11.56 -16.09
CA SER A 205 -9.95 -10.68 -16.81
C SER A 205 -9.70 -9.17 -16.66
N LEU A 206 -8.50 -8.76 -16.25
CA LEU A 206 -8.06 -7.37 -16.41
C LEU A 206 -7.72 -7.10 -17.89
N VAL A 207 -8.01 -5.88 -18.34
CA VAL A 207 -7.69 -5.39 -19.68
C VAL A 207 -6.62 -4.30 -19.56
N LEU A 208 -5.43 -4.63 -20.09
CA LEU A 208 -4.26 -3.74 -20.07
C LEU A 208 -4.11 -3.01 -21.42
N PRO A 209 -3.62 -1.75 -21.43
CA PRO A 209 -3.07 -0.99 -20.30
C PRO A 209 -4.12 -0.25 -19.46
N GLN A 210 -5.41 -0.26 -19.87
CA GLN A 210 -6.47 0.54 -19.24
C GLN A 210 -6.58 0.33 -17.72
N ASP A 211 -6.51 -0.92 -17.24
CA ASP A 211 -6.58 -1.19 -15.80
C ASP A 211 -5.33 -0.76 -15.03
N LEU A 212 -4.16 -0.76 -15.65
CA LEU A 212 -2.95 -0.24 -15.04
C LEU A 212 -3.08 1.27 -14.83
N PHE A 213 -3.60 2.00 -15.82
CA PHE A 213 -3.90 3.43 -15.66
C PHE A 213 -4.91 3.65 -14.54
N PHE A 214 -6.01 2.90 -14.52
CA PHE A 214 -7.03 3.04 -13.49
C PHE A 214 -6.49 2.82 -12.07
N ILE A 215 -5.69 1.77 -11.86
CA ILE A 215 -5.05 1.49 -10.56
C ILE A 215 -4.12 2.64 -10.16
N LYS A 216 -3.25 3.08 -11.07
CA LYS A 216 -2.29 4.16 -10.81
C LYS A 216 -2.97 5.48 -10.53
N GLU A 217 -4.05 5.78 -11.23
CA GLU A 217 -4.83 7.00 -11.03
C GLU A 217 -5.55 7.03 -9.68
N MET A 218 -6.03 5.89 -9.17
CA MET A 218 -6.60 5.81 -7.82
C MET A 218 -5.56 6.06 -6.71
N ILE A 219 -4.28 5.81 -6.98
CA ILE A 219 -3.18 6.03 -6.03
C ILE A 219 -2.64 7.46 -6.16
N GLY A 220 -2.24 7.85 -7.38
CA GLY A 220 -1.52 9.09 -7.64
C GLY A 220 -2.39 10.26 -8.13
N GLY A 221 -3.63 10.01 -8.51
CA GLY A 221 -4.46 10.95 -9.27
C GLY A 221 -4.17 10.92 -10.78
N PRO A 222 -4.78 11.85 -11.55
CA PRO A 222 -4.59 11.96 -13.00
C PRO A 222 -3.12 11.94 -13.42
N GLN A 223 -2.77 11.07 -14.37
CA GLN A 223 -1.39 10.92 -14.83
C GLN A 223 -1.01 11.95 -15.91
N ASN A 224 -2.00 12.46 -16.64
CA ASN A 224 -1.80 13.38 -17.75
C ASN A 224 -2.12 14.82 -17.32
N THR A 225 -1.09 15.64 -17.09
CA THR A 225 -1.26 17.03 -16.63
C THR A 225 -1.71 18.00 -17.74
N ASN A 226 -1.76 17.55 -19.00
CA ASN A 226 -2.28 18.33 -20.12
C ASN A 226 -3.81 18.45 -20.13
N ALA A 227 -4.51 17.67 -19.29
CA ALA A 227 -5.95 17.80 -19.02
C ALA A 227 -6.34 19.14 -18.34
N GLY A 228 -5.40 20.06 -18.14
CA GLY A 228 -5.66 21.45 -17.74
C GLY A 228 -6.04 22.39 -18.89
N GLN A 229 -6.01 21.93 -20.16
CA GLN A 229 -6.35 22.73 -21.33
C GLN A 229 -7.52 22.12 -22.12
N GLY A 230 -8.70 22.09 -21.51
CA GLY A 230 -9.97 21.93 -22.24
C GLY A 230 -10.64 20.56 -22.24
N GLU A 231 -10.13 19.55 -21.51
CA GLU A 231 -10.85 18.28 -21.32
C GLU A 231 -11.69 18.30 -20.03
N GLU A 232 -12.96 17.89 -20.12
CA GLU A 232 -13.93 17.89 -19.02
C GLU A 232 -13.67 16.78 -17.97
N TRP A 233 -12.84 15.78 -18.30
CA TRP A 233 -12.57 14.60 -17.47
C TRP A 233 -11.08 14.20 -17.52
N PRO A 234 -10.35 14.25 -16.40
CA PRO A 234 -8.89 14.15 -16.42
C PRO A 234 -8.34 12.71 -16.29
N TYR A 235 -9.20 11.69 -16.28
CA TYR A 235 -8.80 10.30 -16.06
C TYR A 235 -8.99 9.45 -17.32
N GLU A 236 -8.03 8.56 -17.58
CA GLU A 236 -7.99 7.66 -18.74
C GLU A 236 -8.46 6.25 -18.38
N GLY A 237 -8.26 5.82 -17.13
CA GLY A 237 -8.55 4.46 -16.69
C GLY A 237 -10.03 4.10 -16.73
N ARG A 238 -10.91 5.04 -16.37
CA ARG A 238 -12.38 4.91 -16.38
C ARG A 238 -13.04 6.22 -16.77
N GLY A 239 -14.21 6.13 -17.39
CA GLY A 239 -15.01 7.29 -17.77
C GLY A 239 -15.67 8.00 -16.58
N LYS A 240 -16.20 9.20 -16.85
CA LYS A 240 -16.92 10.05 -15.88
C LYS A 240 -18.10 9.33 -15.22
N ASP A 241 -18.70 8.34 -15.90
CA ASP A 241 -19.78 7.49 -15.39
C ASP A 241 -19.37 6.63 -14.19
N LYS A 242 -18.06 6.40 -13.99
CA LYS A 242 -17.46 5.68 -12.86
C LYS A 242 -16.55 6.56 -11.98
N SER A 243 -16.75 7.88 -12.04
CA SER A 243 -15.98 8.87 -11.26
C SER A 243 -15.89 8.56 -9.76
N PHE A 244 -16.99 8.12 -9.15
CA PHE A 244 -17.05 7.73 -7.74
C PHE A 244 -16.04 6.65 -7.31
N LEU A 245 -15.54 5.80 -8.22
CA LEU A 245 -14.54 4.78 -7.85
C LEU A 245 -13.19 5.40 -7.44
N TYR A 246 -12.84 6.56 -8.00
CA TYR A 246 -11.62 7.30 -7.65
C TYR A 246 -11.68 7.92 -6.25
N GLU A 247 -12.85 7.93 -5.60
CA GLU A 247 -13.06 8.44 -4.25
C GLU A 247 -12.85 7.38 -3.16
N ILE A 248 -12.62 6.11 -3.53
CA ILE A 248 -12.54 4.99 -2.57
C ILE A 248 -11.18 4.93 -1.88
N VAL A 249 -10.08 4.89 -2.65
CA VAL A 249 -8.74 4.60 -2.13
C VAL A 249 -8.02 5.86 -1.62
N ALA A 250 -7.95 6.92 -2.44
CA ALA A 250 -7.29 8.17 -2.09
C ALA A 250 -8.15 9.37 -2.50
N ASN A 251 -8.99 9.85 -1.59
CA ASN A 251 -9.96 10.90 -1.89
C ASN A 251 -9.36 12.29 -1.68
N LYS A 252 -8.80 12.86 -2.75
CA LYS A 252 -8.18 14.19 -2.68
C LYS A 252 -9.18 15.35 -2.52
N ARG A 253 -10.48 15.13 -2.75
CA ARG A 253 -11.51 16.18 -2.64
C ARG A 253 -11.77 16.55 -1.19
N ASN A 254 -11.96 15.57 -0.33
CA ASN A 254 -12.41 15.79 1.05
C ASN A 254 -11.65 14.96 2.10
N GLY A 255 -10.76 14.04 1.68
CA GLY A 255 -9.99 13.19 2.57
C GLY A 255 -10.84 12.16 3.31
N ILE A 256 -11.94 11.69 2.74
CA ILE A 256 -12.75 10.57 3.24
C ILE A 256 -12.50 9.38 2.31
N ASP A 257 -11.66 8.45 2.75
CA ASP A 257 -11.21 7.29 1.98
C ASP A 257 -10.85 6.10 2.88
N VAL A 258 -10.73 4.92 2.29
CA VAL A 258 -10.52 3.67 3.03
C VAL A 258 -9.10 3.53 3.61
N ASP A 259 -8.11 4.26 3.08
CA ASP A 259 -6.79 4.42 3.68
C ASP A 259 -6.92 4.91 5.13
N LYS A 260 -7.63 6.04 5.30
CA LYS A 260 -7.92 6.63 6.61
C LYS A 260 -8.72 5.71 7.51
N PHE A 261 -9.67 4.99 6.96
CA PHE A 261 -10.50 4.08 7.75
C PHE A 261 -9.68 2.96 8.37
N ASP A 262 -8.72 2.39 7.61
CA ASP A 262 -7.81 1.38 8.14
C ASP A 262 -6.85 1.99 9.18
N TYR A 263 -6.08 3.02 8.81
CA TYR A 263 -5.03 3.48 9.72
C TYR A 263 -5.60 4.14 10.99
N PHE A 264 -6.78 4.77 10.95
CA PHE A 264 -7.41 5.24 12.19
C PHE A 264 -7.70 4.08 13.15
N ALA A 265 -8.31 3.00 12.66
CA ALA A 265 -8.60 1.84 13.49
C ALA A 265 -7.31 1.14 13.96
N ARG A 266 -6.35 0.94 13.05
CA ARG A 266 -5.10 0.23 13.30
C ARG A 266 -4.17 1.01 14.21
N ASP A 267 -3.98 2.30 13.98
CA ASP A 267 -3.14 3.13 14.85
C ASP A 267 -3.76 3.26 16.23
N CYS A 268 -5.08 3.45 16.32
CA CYS A 268 -5.77 3.47 17.61
C CYS A 268 -5.55 2.18 18.39
N HIS A 269 -5.70 1.02 17.75
CA HIS A 269 -5.45 -0.28 18.36
C HIS A 269 -4.03 -0.39 18.93
N HIS A 270 -3.00 -0.08 18.15
CA HIS A 270 -1.60 -0.20 18.55
C HIS A 270 -1.14 0.88 19.53
N LEU A 271 -1.78 2.05 19.53
CA LEU A 271 -1.48 3.14 20.46
C LEU A 271 -2.28 3.04 21.78
N GLY A 272 -3.22 2.11 21.90
CA GLY A 272 -4.10 1.99 23.06
C GLY A 272 -5.11 3.15 23.16
N ILE A 273 -5.55 3.66 22.01
CA ILE A 273 -6.51 4.76 21.88
C ILE A 273 -7.84 4.18 21.38
N GLN A 274 -8.96 4.73 21.84
CA GLN A 274 -10.27 4.35 21.32
C GLN A 274 -10.56 5.10 20.01
N ASN A 275 -10.98 4.36 18.97
CA ASN A 275 -11.52 4.93 17.74
C ASN A 275 -13.04 4.89 17.79
N ASN A 276 -13.69 6.06 17.70
CA ASN A 276 -15.14 6.18 17.72
C ASN A 276 -15.77 6.11 16.32
N PHE A 277 -14.96 6.21 15.25
CA PHE A 277 -15.46 6.15 13.88
C PHE A 277 -15.79 4.72 13.46
N ASP A 278 -17.02 4.49 13.00
CA ASP A 278 -17.47 3.20 12.47
C ASP A 278 -17.56 3.24 10.94
N HIS A 279 -16.56 2.65 10.28
CA HIS A 279 -16.50 2.54 8.83
C HIS A 279 -17.56 1.57 8.27
N ARG A 280 -17.95 0.53 9.00
CA ARG A 280 -18.98 -0.42 8.56
C ARG A 280 -20.32 0.29 8.47
N ARG A 281 -20.65 1.09 9.49
CA ARG A 281 -21.82 1.96 9.46
C ARG A 281 -21.78 2.94 8.29
N PHE A 282 -20.63 3.57 8.02
CA PHE A 282 -20.47 4.44 6.86
C PHE A 282 -20.79 3.73 5.54
N PHE A 283 -20.24 2.53 5.31
CA PHE A 283 -20.53 1.74 4.10
C PHE A 283 -22.01 1.37 3.94
N LEU A 284 -22.73 1.11 5.05
CA LEU A 284 -24.16 0.80 4.99
C LEU A 284 -24.98 1.97 4.41
N PHE A 285 -24.63 3.20 4.78
CA PHE A 285 -25.33 4.44 4.44
C PHE A 285 -24.73 5.20 3.25
N ALA A 286 -23.64 4.71 2.67
CA ALA A 286 -23.08 5.27 1.45
C ALA A 286 -23.95 4.95 0.22
N ARG A 287 -24.07 5.94 -0.66
CA ARG A 287 -24.71 5.86 -1.98
C ARG A 287 -23.93 6.72 -2.97
N VAL A 288 -24.02 6.41 -4.25
CA VAL A 288 -23.56 7.28 -5.32
C VAL A 288 -24.72 8.15 -5.78
N CYS A 289 -24.53 9.45 -5.76
CA CYS A 289 -25.49 10.44 -6.22
C CYS A 289 -24.84 11.36 -7.26
N GLU A 290 -25.65 11.94 -8.13
CA GLU A 290 -25.19 12.95 -9.07
C GLU A 290 -25.15 14.32 -8.38
N VAL A 291 -23.97 14.94 -8.39
CA VAL A 291 -23.70 16.25 -7.81
C VAL A 291 -22.96 17.05 -8.87
N ASP A 292 -23.55 18.16 -9.31
CA ASP A 292 -23.00 19.03 -10.36
C ASP A 292 -22.61 18.27 -11.65
N GLY A 293 -23.44 17.29 -12.05
CA GLY A 293 -23.21 16.48 -13.25
C GLY A 293 -22.10 15.42 -13.12
N VAL A 294 -21.64 15.14 -11.90
CA VAL A 294 -20.64 14.11 -11.59
C VAL A 294 -21.19 13.15 -10.55
N LYS A 295 -20.95 11.84 -10.73
CA LYS A 295 -21.33 10.83 -9.74
C LYS A 295 -20.32 10.81 -8.60
N GLN A 296 -20.78 11.11 -7.38
CA GLN A 296 -19.94 11.19 -6.19
C GLN A 296 -20.44 10.24 -5.10
N ILE A 297 -19.54 9.81 -4.22
CA ILE A 297 -19.91 9.08 -3.02
C ILE A 297 -20.53 10.06 -2.02
N CYS A 298 -21.80 9.84 -1.70
CA CYS A 298 -22.56 10.56 -0.71
C CYS A 298 -22.89 9.65 0.48
N SER A 299 -22.95 10.23 1.67
CA SER A 299 -23.46 9.55 2.86
C SER A 299 -24.79 10.18 3.28
N ARG A 300 -25.63 9.41 3.95
CA ARG A 300 -26.91 9.91 4.46
C ARG A 300 -26.68 11.03 5.48
N ASP A 301 -27.46 12.10 5.38
CA ASP A 301 -27.42 13.30 6.24
C ASP A 301 -27.25 13.02 7.74
N LYS A 302 -28.00 12.07 8.29
CA LYS A 302 -27.94 11.69 9.71
C LYS A 302 -26.61 11.07 10.16
N GLU A 303 -25.75 10.67 9.22
CA GLU A 303 -24.42 10.10 9.48
C GLU A 303 -23.33 11.17 9.69
N VAL A 304 -23.69 12.46 9.64
CA VAL A 304 -22.75 13.57 9.86
C VAL A 304 -21.98 13.45 11.18
N HIS A 305 -22.58 12.91 12.23
CA HIS A 305 -21.90 12.68 13.51
C HIS A 305 -20.80 11.62 13.43
N ASN A 306 -21.02 10.54 12.67
CA ASN A 306 -19.98 9.54 12.43
C ASN A 306 -18.78 10.17 11.70
N LEU A 307 -19.03 11.09 10.76
CA LEU A 307 -17.96 11.85 10.10
C LEU A 307 -17.25 12.82 11.07
N TYR A 308 -17.97 13.46 11.99
CA TYR A 308 -17.34 14.24 13.06
C TYR A 308 -16.40 13.38 13.91
N ASP A 309 -16.80 12.16 14.28
CA ASP A 309 -15.96 11.21 15.02
C ASP A 309 -14.70 10.84 14.23
N MET A 310 -14.82 10.66 12.91
CA MET A 310 -13.67 10.43 12.02
C MET A 310 -12.67 11.59 12.08
N PHE A 311 -13.13 12.83 11.92
CA PHE A 311 -12.25 14.00 11.98
C PHE A 311 -11.70 14.26 13.38
N HIS A 312 -12.45 13.90 14.43
CA HIS A 312 -11.97 13.93 15.80
C HIS A 312 -10.83 12.93 15.99
N ALA A 313 -11.00 11.67 15.58
CA ALA A 313 -9.96 10.64 15.62
C ALA A 313 -8.70 11.10 14.88
N ARG A 314 -8.86 11.65 13.67
CA ARG A 314 -7.76 12.27 12.92
C ARG A 314 -7.03 13.33 13.73
N SER A 315 -7.75 14.32 14.24
CA SER A 315 -7.15 15.42 15.01
C SER A 315 -6.43 14.92 16.27
N PHE A 316 -7.03 13.93 16.94
CA PHE A 316 -6.49 13.32 18.14
C PHE A 316 -5.19 12.58 17.87
N LEU A 317 -5.17 11.67 16.88
CA LEU A 317 -3.98 10.93 16.46
C LEU A 317 -2.84 11.86 16.04
N HIS A 318 -3.16 12.89 15.25
CA HIS A 318 -2.18 13.90 14.86
C HIS A 318 -1.53 14.60 16.07
N ARG A 319 -2.33 15.01 17.06
CA ARG A 319 -1.82 15.74 18.23
C ARG A 319 -1.06 14.85 19.22
N LYS A 320 -1.54 13.62 19.44
CA LYS A 320 -1.04 12.74 20.50
C LYS A 320 0.10 11.83 20.04
N ALA A 321 0.05 11.35 18.80
CA ALA A 321 1.05 10.42 18.26
C ALA A 321 1.90 11.08 17.17
N TYR A 322 1.31 11.44 16.03
CA TYR A 322 2.11 11.79 14.84
C TYR A 322 2.99 13.03 15.03
N GLN A 323 2.49 14.03 15.75
CA GLN A 323 3.20 15.27 16.08
C GLN A 323 3.72 15.29 17.52
N HIS A 324 3.88 14.11 18.14
CA HIS A 324 4.43 14.01 19.49
C HIS A 324 5.85 14.61 19.52
N PRO A 325 6.19 15.53 20.44
CA PRO A 325 7.47 16.23 20.41
C PRO A 325 8.69 15.31 20.45
N VAL A 326 8.64 14.25 21.28
CA VAL A 326 9.73 13.26 21.36
C VAL A 326 9.83 12.46 20.06
N ASN A 327 8.70 12.14 19.41
CA ASN A 327 8.73 11.48 18.10
C ASN A 327 9.45 12.37 17.09
N LYS A 328 9.09 13.66 17.02
CA LYS A 328 9.76 14.61 16.11
C LYS A 328 11.25 14.72 16.37
N ILE A 329 11.68 14.78 17.63
CA ILE A 329 13.11 14.76 17.96
C ILE A 329 13.80 13.50 17.43
N ILE A 330 13.21 12.32 17.64
CA ILE A 330 13.76 11.05 17.15
C ILE A 330 13.82 11.03 15.63
N GLU A 331 12.76 11.50 14.95
CA GLU A 331 12.74 11.62 13.49
C GLU A 331 13.88 12.53 12.98
N HIS A 332 14.13 13.66 13.65
CA HIS A 332 15.27 14.55 13.36
C HIS A 332 16.62 13.85 13.56
N MET A 333 16.80 13.13 14.66
CA MET A 333 18.05 12.42 14.94
C MET A 333 18.33 11.30 13.91
N ILE A 334 17.30 10.55 13.51
CA ILE A 334 17.43 9.53 12.46
C ILE A 334 17.80 10.18 11.13
N ALA A 335 17.13 11.28 10.76
CA ALA A 335 17.44 12.00 9.53
C ALA A 335 18.89 12.51 9.52
N ASP A 336 19.38 13.11 10.62
CA ASP A 336 20.76 13.55 10.75
C ASP A 336 21.77 12.39 10.63
N ALA A 337 21.47 11.25 11.25
CA ALA A 337 22.29 10.05 11.14
C ALA A 337 22.34 9.53 9.70
N PHE A 338 21.19 9.51 9.01
CA PHE A 338 21.11 9.03 7.62
C PHE A 338 21.83 9.98 6.67
N LEU A 339 21.74 11.30 6.86
CA LEU A 339 22.50 12.29 6.07
C LEU A 339 24.01 12.07 6.20
N LYS A 340 24.48 11.77 7.41
CA LYS A 340 25.90 11.48 7.66
C LYS A 340 26.33 10.12 7.13
N ALA A 341 25.42 9.15 7.05
CA ALA A 341 25.70 7.82 6.52
C ALA A 341 25.59 7.75 4.98
N ASP A 342 24.80 8.62 4.37
CA ASP A 342 24.44 8.58 2.95
C ASP A 342 25.66 8.46 2.00
N PRO A 343 26.77 9.21 2.18
CA PRO A 343 27.93 9.10 1.29
C PRO A 343 28.62 7.72 1.31
N TYR A 344 28.45 6.97 2.40
CA TYR A 344 29.19 5.73 2.68
C TYR A 344 28.34 4.48 2.52
N ILE A 345 27.01 4.64 2.43
CA ILE A 345 26.10 3.54 2.15
C ILE A 345 26.01 3.36 0.65
N GLN A 346 26.36 2.15 0.21
CA GLN A 346 26.29 1.75 -1.18
C GLN A 346 25.33 0.55 -1.28
N ILE A 347 24.39 0.63 -2.21
CA ILE A 347 23.35 -0.36 -2.43
C ILE A 347 23.37 -0.68 -3.92
N GLU A 348 23.63 -1.93 -4.25
CA GLU A 348 23.62 -2.39 -5.64
C GLU A 348 22.18 -2.42 -6.17
N GLY A 349 22.00 -1.84 -7.35
CA GLY A 349 20.73 -1.75 -8.08
C GLY A 349 20.77 -2.41 -9.44
N SER A 350 19.87 -1.97 -10.30
CA SER A 350 19.75 -2.47 -11.68
C SER A 350 21.08 -2.39 -12.44
N GLY A 351 21.46 -3.49 -13.09
CA GLY A 351 22.68 -3.55 -13.90
C GLY A 351 23.99 -3.46 -13.12
N GLY A 352 23.96 -3.69 -11.79
CA GLY A 352 25.13 -3.61 -10.93
C GLY A 352 25.56 -2.18 -10.56
N ASN A 353 24.74 -1.18 -10.88
CA ASN A 353 25.00 0.21 -10.50
C ASN A 353 24.86 0.39 -8.99
N MET A 354 25.71 1.22 -8.39
CA MET A 354 25.67 1.50 -6.95
C MET A 354 24.90 2.80 -6.67
N TYR A 355 24.06 2.76 -5.65
CA TYR A 355 23.22 3.86 -5.20
C TYR A 355 23.40 4.11 -3.70
N ASN A 356 23.09 5.32 -3.28
CA ASN A 356 23.06 5.73 -1.87
C ASN A 356 21.62 5.74 -1.36
N LEU A 357 21.38 6.05 -0.08
CA LEU A 357 20.02 6.16 0.46
C LEU A 357 19.22 7.28 -0.23
N SER A 358 19.88 8.38 -0.56
CA SER A 358 19.29 9.54 -1.24
C SER A 358 18.96 9.27 -2.71
N THR A 359 19.82 8.53 -3.41
CA THR A 359 19.69 8.24 -4.86
C THR A 359 18.97 6.94 -5.16
N ALA A 360 18.70 6.08 -4.18
CA ALA A 360 17.92 4.84 -4.35
C ALA A 360 16.53 5.04 -4.96
N ILE A 361 16.02 6.27 -4.99
CA ILE A 361 14.72 6.63 -5.56
C ILE A 361 14.69 6.64 -7.07
N ASP A 362 15.88 6.66 -7.67
CA ASP A 362 16.07 6.66 -9.11
C ASP A 362 16.10 5.23 -9.67
N ASP A 363 16.13 4.21 -8.81
CA ASP A 363 16.14 2.80 -9.20
C ASP A 363 15.26 1.93 -8.28
N MET A 364 14.16 1.38 -8.82
CA MET A 364 13.20 0.61 -8.01
C MET A 364 13.75 -0.74 -7.51
N GLU A 365 14.76 -1.30 -8.17
CA GLU A 365 15.42 -2.51 -7.65
C GLU A 365 16.19 -2.20 -6.36
N THR A 366 16.95 -1.10 -6.36
CA THR A 366 17.59 -0.56 -5.16
C THR A 366 16.55 -0.18 -4.12
N TYR A 367 15.51 0.58 -4.50
CA TYR A 367 14.46 1.04 -3.59
C TYR A 367 13.77 -0.12 -2.86
N THR A 368 13.62 -1.27 -3.54
CA THR A 368 13.08 -2.51 -2.96
C THR A 368 13.91 -3.00 -1.76
N LYS A 369 15.23 -2.75 -1.75
CA LYS A 369 16.16 -3.16 -0.70
C LYS A 369 16.18 -2.18 0.48
N VAL A 370 15.79 -0.92 0.27
CA VAL A 370 15.85 0.14 1.29
C VAL A 370 14.67 0.04 2.26
N THR A 371 14.92 -0.37 3.50
CA THR A 371 13.91 -0.55 4.58
C THR A 371 14.42 -0.01 5.93
N ASP A 372 13.64 -0.13 7.01
CA ASP A 372 14.06 0.30 8.35
C ASP A 372 15.36 -0.40 8.82
N ARG A 373 15.73 -1.52 8.20
CA ARG A 373 17.00 -2.23 8.43
C ARG A 373 18.23 -1.34 8.25
N VAL A 374 18.14 -0.26 7.46
CA VAL A 374 19.22 0.74 7.34
C VAL A 374 19.64 1.30 8.70
N PHE A 375 18.69 1.47 9.63
CA PHE A 375 18.99 1.90 10.99
C PHE A 375 19.92 0.92 11.71
N GLU A 376 19.58 -0.37 11.68
CA GLU A 376 20.37 -1.43 12.32
C GLU A 376 21.74 -1.59 11.67
N LEU A 377 21.80 -1.47 10.34
CA LEU A 377 23.04 -1.55 9.57
C LEU A 377 24.04 -0.44 9.91
N ILE A 378 23.57 0.79 10.13
CA ILE A 378 24.42 1.90 10.59
C ILE A 378 24.85 1.67 12.05
N LEU A 379 23.91 1.24 12.90
CA LEU A 379 24.13 1.05 14.33
C LEU A 379 25.15 -0.06 14.62
N THR A 380 24.99 -1.19 13.94
CA THR A 380 25.75 -2.43 14.13
C THR A 380 26.12 -2.98 12.76
N PRO A 381 27.13 -2.40 12.08
CA PRO A 381 27.56 -2.96 10.81
C PRO A 381 28.07 -4.39 11.06
N PRO A 382 27.66 -5.36 10.23
CA PRO A 382 28.11 -6.74 10.39
C PRO A 382 29.64 -6.80 10.38
N SER A 383 30.21 -7.55 11.33
CA SER A 383 31.67 -7.66 11.52
C SER A 383 32.36 -8.40 10.37
N GLN A 384 31.62 -9.15 9.56
CA GLN A 384 32.08 -9.97 8.44
C GLN A 384 30.96 -10.03 7.39
N ILE A 385 31.18 -9.47 6.19
CA ILE A 385 30.53 -9.95 4.97
C ILE A 385 31.64 -10.67 4.22
N TYR A 386 31.72 -12.00 4.38
CA TYR A 386 32.50 -12.82 3.46
C TYR A 386 31.82 -12.79 2.10
N VAL A 387 32.62 -12.53 1.07
CA VAL A 387 32.28 -12.86 -0.32
C VAL A 387 32.06 -14.37 -0.37
N THR A 388 30.86 -14.81 -0.75
CA THR A 388 30.67 -16.20 -1.16
C THR A 388 31.41 -16.42 -2.48
N ASP A 389 32.24 -17.47 -2.48
CA ASP A 389 32.94 -18.05 -3.62
C ASP A 389 32.04 -18.08 -4.88
N PRO A 390 32.50 -17.66 -6.08
CA PRO A 390 31.67 -17.56 -7.28
C PRO A 390 31.03 -18.88 -7.77
N GLU A 391 31.36 -20.03 -7.19
CA GLU A 391 30.94 -21.34 -7.70
C GLU A 391 29.86 -22.08 -6.88
N GLN A 392 29.28 -21.50 -5.80
CA GLN A 392 28.16 -22.16 -5.09
C GLN A 392 26.98 -21.25 -4.70
N SER A 393 25.89 -21.42 -5.45
CA SER A 393 24.46 -21.48 -5.09
C SER A 393 23.78 -20.37 -4.26
N ASP A 394 22.77 -19.78 -4.92
CA ASP A 394 21.41 -19.49 -4.47
C ASP A 394 21.14 -18.77 -3.14
N SER A 395 20.55 -17.58 -3.30
CA SER A 395 19.60 -16.94 -2.39
C SER A 395 20.12 -16.46 -1.02
N VAL A 396 20.88 -15.35 -0.98
CA VAL A 396 20.58 -14.12 -0.22
C VAL A 396 21.50 -13.01 -0.73
N LYS A 397 20.99 -12.07 -1.54
CA LYS A 397 21.74 -10.84 -1.88
C LYS A 397 21.55 -9.81 -0.75
N GLN A 398 22.48 -9.78 0.20
CA GLN A 398 22.51 -8.78 1.29
C GLN A 398 22.90 -7.40 0.75
N ILE A 399 22.49 -6.35 1.45
CA ILE A 399 22.99 -4.98 1.23
C ILE A 399 24.51 -5.02 1.46
N LEU A 400 25.30 -4.96 0.39
CA LEU A 400 26.75 -4.82 0.47
C LEU A 400 27.08 -3.39 0.89
N ILE A 401 27.12 -3.13 2.20
CA ILE A 401 27.81 -1.94 2.70
C ILE A 401 29.29 -2.20 2.49
N ARG A 402 29.85 -1.71 1.37
CA ARG A 402 31.29 -1.40 1.29
C ARG A 402 31.53 -0.25 2.26
N ALA A 403 31.56 -0.57 3.54
CA ALA A 403 31.99 0.37 4.55
C ALA A 403 33.47 0.60 4.26
N GLY A 404 33.79 1.77 3.69
CA GLY A 404 35.05 2.39 4.08
C GLY A 404 35.04 2.49 5.61
N GLY A 405 36.22 2.35 6.21
CA GLY A 405 36.40 1.74 7.54
C GLY A 405 35.46 2.22 8.65
N GLN A 406 35.34 1.44 9.73
CA GLN A 406 34.47 1.68 10.91
C GLN A 406 34.37 3.15 11.39
N THR A 407 35.38 3.98 11.10
CA THR A 407 35.49 5.42 11.30
C THR A 407 34.49 6.27 10.50
N GLU A 408 34.17 5.92 9.25
CA GLU A 408 33.35 6.76 8.35
C GLU A 408 31.89 6.85 8.80
N LEU A 409 31.32 5.74 9.27
CA LEU A 409 29.98 5.70 9.85
C LEU A 409 29.95 6.07 11.36
N ALA A 410 31.09 6.43 11.96
CA ALA A 410 31.18 6.60 13.41
C ALA A 410 30.25 7.70 13.93
N GLU A 411 30.11 8.81 13.20
CA GLU A 411 29.26 9.92 13.62
C GLU A 411 27.77 9.57 13.49
N ALA A 412 27.36 8.98 12.37
CA ALA A 412 26.00 8.48 12.18
C ALA A 412 25.63 7.46 13.27
N ARG A 413 26.53 6.49 13.52
CA ARG A 413 26.37 5.49 14.58
C ARG A 413 26.28 6.11 15.96
N ARG A 414 27.06 7.15 16.26
CA ARG A 414 26.99 7.87 17.54
C ARG A 414 25.61 8.48 17.75
N ILE A 415 25.01 9.08 16.73
CA ILE A 415 23.64 9.63 16.82
C ILE A 415 22.63 8.52 17.08
N LEU A 416 22.69 7.40 16.35
CA LEU A 416 21.76 6.28 16.57
C LEU A 416 21.93 5.65 17.96
N LYS A 417 23.16 5.50 18.46
CA LYS A 417 23.42 5.02 19.83
C LYS A 417 22.79 5.91 20.89
N ARG A 418 22.78 7.23 20.68
CA ARG A 418 22.10 8.18 21.56
C ARG A 418 20.59 7.96 21.59
N ILE A 419 19.97 7.65 20.44
CA ILE A 419 18.54 7.28 20.38
C ILE A 419 18.27 6.04 21.25
N ILE A 420 19.08 4.98 21.10
CA ILE A 420 18.93 3.74 21.88
C ILE A 420 19.15 3.97 23.38
N ALA A 421 20.13 4.79 23.74
CA ALA A 421 20.40 5.17 25.13
C ALA A 421 19.41 6.20 25.70
N ARG A 422 18.40 6.63 24.93
CA ARG A 422 17.45 7.70 25.26
C ARG A 422 18.10 9.05 25.59
N ASP A 423 19.29 9.31 25.05
CA ASP A 423 19.96 10.61 25.07
C ASP A 423 19.53 11.45 23.85
N PHE A 424 18.27 11.89 23.86
CA PHE A 424 17.71 12.67 22.77
C PHE A 424 18.18 14.13 22.77
N TYR A 425 18.05 14.80 21.63
CA TYR A 425 18.13 16.27 21.61
C TYR A 425 17.10 16.88 22.58
N LYS A 426 17.43 18.02 23.19
CA LYS A 426 16.52 18.70 24.12
C LYS A 426 15.53 19.57 23.36
N CYS A 427 14.24 19.37 23.62
CA CYS A 427 13.20 20.28 23.15
C CYS A 427 13.20 21.53 24.05
N LEU A 428 13.52 22.69 23.48
CA LEU A 428 13.54 23.96 24.21
C LEU A 428 12.13 24.53 24.44
N GLY A 429 11.17 24.19 23.58
CA GLY A 429 9.80 24.66 23.67
C GLY A 429 9.06 24.54 22.34
N LYS A 430 7.79 24.95 22.33
CA LYS A 430 6.96 25.06 21.14
C LYS A 430 6.37 26.46 21.08
N MET A 431 6.59 27.16 19.97
CA MET A 431 5.98 28.45 19.71
C MET A 431 4.79 28.29 18.77
N GLN A 432 3.74 29.06 19.02
CA GLN A 432 2.65 29.24 18.07
C GLN A 432 2.70 30.66 17.56
N TRP A 433 2.94 30.79 16.27
CA TRP A 433 2.93 32.07 15.59
C TRP A 433 1.51 32.63 15.60
N LYS A 434 1.33 33.85 16.13
CA LYS A 434 0.10 34.62 15.91
C LYS A 434 -0.02 35.07 14.45
N GLN A 435 1.12 35.20 13.77
CA GLN A 435 1.26 35.53 12.35
C GLN A 435 2.55 34.86 11.84
N LYS A 436 2.51 34.21 10.67
CA LYS A 436 3.64 33.45 10.13
C LYS A 436 4.81 34.40 9.81
N PRO A 437 6.01 34.21 10.37
CA PRO A 437 7.13 35.10 10.13
C PRO A 437 7.60 35.04 8.67
N THR A 438 8.15 36.15 8.18
CA THR A 438 8.74 36.23 6.83
C THR A 438 10.09 35.50 6.78
N GLU A 439 10.55 35.12 5.59
CA GLU A 439 11.88 34.48 5.43
C GLU A 439 13.01 35.36 5.99
N GLU A 440 12.89 36.68 5.83
CA GLU A 440 13.83 37.67 6.37
C GLU A 440 13.87 37.70 7.90
N GLU A 441 12.72 37.50 8.57
CA GLU A 441 12.66 37.42 10.04
C GLU A 441 13.29 36.12 10.56
N ILE A 442 13.18 35.02 9.81
CA ILE A 442 13.73 33.72 10.17
C ILE A 442 15.27 33.74 10.06
N ASP A 443 15.82 34.34 8.99
CA ASP A 443 17.26 34.43 8.77
C ASP A 443 17.98 35.26 9.84
N GLN A 444 17.27 36.18 10.50
CA GLN A 444 17.81 36.98 11.62
C GLN A 444 17.91 36.21 12.94
N TRP A 445 17.32 35.01 13.06
CA TRP A 445 17.31 34.22 14.31
C TRP A 445 18.39 33.15 14.39
N THR A 446 19.03 32.83 13.27
CA THR A 446 20.25 32.01 13.23
C THR A 446 21.45 32.85 13.67
N VAL A 447 21.69 32.90 14.99
CA VAL A 447 22.94 33.40 15.59
C VAL A 447 23.88 32.23 15.87
#